data_AF-A0A4Y7T736-F1
#
_entry.id   AF-A0A4Y7T736-F1
#
_cell.length_a   1.000
_cell.length_b   1.000
_cell.length_c   1.000
_cell.angle_alpha   90.00
_cell.angle_beta   90.00
_cell.angle_gamma   90.00
#
_symmetry.space_group_name_H-M   'P 1'
#
loop_
_entity.id
_entity.type
_entity.pdbx_description
1 polymer ?
#
loop_
_entity_poly.entity_id
_entity_poly.type
_entity_poly.pdbx_seq_one_letter_code
_entity_poly.pdbx_strand_id
1 'polypeptide(L)'
;MANLNELLPLVRTIFFAVVGVFSIIALGLSAHLVHISSNFTPDWAGLGLATSILTLIALPTLFFVGVKRRGAIAAFVAVELVVVVILWVLWLATGADTASSLPGLGFCRVSVCSEMRALEAFAFLNWLLVPRFRRSLQRAQRCLEVAVVISSVGGPAVILSFTKLGGAVRCPLASYNFWLDVIIDGQIVFRPMTT
;
A
#
# COMPACT_ATOMS: atom_id res chain seq x y z
N MET A 1 6.05 -26.36 -2.14
CA MET A 1 6.69 -25.13 -1.62
C MET A 1 6.58 -24.08 -2.70
N ALA A 2 5.75 -23.06 -2.53
CA ALA A 2 5.56 -22.03 -3.56
C ALA A 2 6.83 -21.15 -3.66
N ASN A 3 7.26 -20.85 -4.89
CA ASN A 3 8.41 -19.99 -5.13
C ASN A 3 8.10 -18.56 -4.68
N LEU A 4 8.92 -18.03 -3.76
CA LEU A 4 8.78 -16.67 -3.22
C LEU A 4 8.79 -15.59 -4.34
N ASN A 5 9.50 -15.89 -5.43
CA ASN A 5 9.61 -15.03 -6.61
C ASN A 5 8.29 -14.89 -7.40
N GLU A 6 7.39 -15.86 -7.32
CA GLU A 6 6.06 -15.78 -7.95
C GLU A 6 5.01 -15.17 -7.02
N LEU A 7 5.22 -15.28 -5.71
CA LEU A 7 4.27 -14.83 -4.70
C LEU A 7 4.25 -13.28 -4.58
N LEU A 8 5.41 -12.64 -4.74
CA LEU A 8 5.57 -11.18 -4.72
C LEU A 8 4.74 -10.46 -5.81
N PRO A 9 4.85 -10.80 -7.11
CA PRO A 9 4.06 -10.13 -8.15
C PRO A 9 2.57 -10.45 -8.08
N LEU A 10 2.20 -11.65 -7.62
CA LEU A 10 0.81 -12.08 -7.48
C LEU A 10 0.09 -11.25 -6.41
N VAL A 11 0.69 -11.12 -5.23
CA VAL A 11 0.12 -10.33 -4.12
C VAL A 11 -0.05 -8.85 -4.50
N ARG A 12 0.90 -8.27 -5.24
CA ARG A 12 0.80 -6.89 -5.75
C ARG A 12 -0.37 -6.71 -6.71
N THR A 13 -0.57 -7.66 -7.63
CA THR A 13 -1.61 -7.59 -8.65
C THR A 13 -3.00 -7.70 -8.01
N ILE A 14 -3.17 -8.59 -7.03
CA ILE A 14 -4.43 -8.73 -6.28
C ILE A 14 -4.77 -7.42 -5.55
N PHE A 15 -3.79 -6.80 -4.90
CA PHE A 15 -4.01 -5.55 -4.17
C PHE A 15 -4.50 -4.43 -5.10
N PHE A 16 -3.84 -4.24 -6.26
CA PHE A 16 -4.28 -3.26 -7.25
C PHE A 16 -5.66 -3.57 -7.82
N ALA A 17 -5.99 -4.84 -8.05
CA ALA A 17 -7.30 -5.25 -8.53
C ALA A 17 -8.40 -4.92 -7.50
N VAL A 18 -8.19 -5.24 -6.22
CA VAL A 18 -9.16 -4.98 -5.15
C VAL A 18 -9.41 -3.48 -4.98
N VAL A 19 -8.34 -2.66 -4.92
CA VAL A 19 -8.47 -1.20 -4.84
C VAL A 19 -9.16 -0.63 -6.08
N GLY A 20 -8.86 -1.17 -7.27
CA GLY A 20 -9.52 -0.79 -8.52
C GLY A 20 -11.03 -1.04 -8.50
N VAL A 21 -11.47 -2.22 -8.05
CA VAL A 21 -12.90 -2.55 -7.94
C VAL A 21 -13.62 -1.61 -6.97
N PHE A 22 -13.03 -1.35 -5.79
CA PHE A 22 -13.61 -0.38 -4.85
C PHE A 22 -13.66 1.04 -5.41
N SER A 23 -12.65 1.43 -6.20
CA SER A 23 -12.65 2.73 -6.89
C SER A 23 -13.74 2.85 -7.94
N ILE A 24 -14.06 1.78 -8.67
CA ILE A 24 -15.16 1.77 -9.66
C ILE A 24 -16.51 1.91 -8.95
N ILE A 25 -16.69 1.21 -7.84
CA ILE A 25 -17.91 1.30 -7.02
C ILE A 25 -18.10 2.73 -6.52
N ALA A 26 -17.05 3.34 -5.95
CA ALA A 26 -17.07 4.72 -5.47
C ALA A 26 -17.31 5.75 -6.59
N LEU A 27 -16.77 5.51 -7.79
CA LEU A 27 -17.04 6.32 -8.98
C LEU A 27 -18.53 6.27 -9.35
N GLY A 28 -19.14 5.08 -9.33
CA GLY A 28 -20.56 4.91 -9.65
C GLY A 28 -21.48 5.63 -8.65
N LEU A 29 -21.19 5.48 -7.35
CA LEU A 29 -21.91 6.16 -6.28
C LEU A 29 -21.80 7.69 -6.43
N SER A 30 -20.58 8.22 -6.54
CA SER A 30 -20.35 9.66 -6.69
C SER A 30 -20.96 10.23 -7.97
N ALA A 31 -20.89 9.52 -9.10
CA ALA A 31 -21.54 9.93 -10.34
C ALA A 31 -23.07 9.99 -10.22
N HIS A 32 -23.68 9.04 -9.51
CA HIS A 32 -25.12 9.06 -9.27
C HIS A 32 -25.55 10.24 -8.39
N LEU A 33 -24.78 10.52 -7.34
CA LEU A 33 -24.99 11.67 -6.43
C LEU A 33 -24.89 13.00 -7.17
N VAL A 34 -23.91 13.14 -8.07
CA VAL A 34 -23.76 14.32 -8.94
C VAL A 34 -24.94 14.46 -9.90
N HIS A 35 -25.42 13.36 -10.48
CA HIS A 35 -26.55 13.39 -11.41
C HIS A 35 -27.87 13.81 -10.73
N ILE A 36 -28.11 13.36 -9.51
CA ILE A 36 -29.28 13.76 -8.72
C ILE A 36 -29.20 15.24 -8.30
N SER A 37 -27.99 15.76 -8.10
CA SER A 37 -27.75 17.14 -7.67
C SER A 37 -27.74 18.12 -8.85
N SER A 38 -28.90 18.28 -9.51
CA SER A 38 -29.06 18.99 -10.79
C SER A 38 -28.72 20.49 -10.80
N ASN A 39 -28.59 21.15 -9.64
CA ASN A 39 -28.34 22.60 -9.55
C ASN A 39 -27.09 22.98 -8.75
N PHE A 40 -26.52 22.08 -7.94
CA PHE A 40 -25.36 22.37 -7.10
C PHE A 40 -24.59 21.10 -6.81
N THR A 41 -23.36 20.98 -7.31
CA THR A 41 -22.49 19.84 -7.01
C THR A 41 -21.94 20.00 -5.60
N PRO A 42 -22.28 19.13 -4.65
CA PRO A 42 -21.71 19.23 -3.32
C PRO A 42 -20.21 18.89 -3.37
N ASP A 43 -19.41 19.65 -2.61
CA ASP A 43 -17.95 19.52 -2.59
C ASP A 43 -17.49 18.08 -2.26
N TRP A 44 -18.20 17.41 -1.35
CA TRP A 44 -17.93 16.02 -0.96
C TRP A 44 -18.15 15.01 -2.09
N ALA A 45 -19.11 15.25 -2.98
CA ALA A 45 -19.33 14.38 -4.15
C ALA A 45 -18.25 14.62 -5.21
N GLY A 46 -17.85 15.88 -5.39
CA GLY A 46 -16.76 16.28 -6.29
C GLY A 46 -15.43 15.67 -5.88
N LEU A 47 -15.11 15.72 -4.58
CA LEU A 47 -13.88 15.13 -4.04
C LEU A 47 -13.85 13.61 -4.27
N GLY A 48 -14.93 12.89 -3.92
CA GLY A 48 -15.03 11.45 -4.12
C GLY A 48 -14.91 11.01 -5.58
N LEU A 49 -15.48 11.79 -6.49
CA LEU A 49 -15.37 11.56 -7.94
C LEU A 49 -13.92 11.77 -8.42
N ALA A 50 -13.29 12.89 -8.04
CA ALA A 50 -11.91 13.18 -8.38
C ALA A 50 -10.93 12.12 -7.83
N THR A 51 -11.12 11.68 -6.57
CA THR A 51 -10.29 10.63 -5.98
C THR A 51 -10.42 9.31 -6.72
N SER A 52 -11.62 8.95 -7.17
CA SER A 52 -11.89 7.71 -7.89
C SER A 52 -11.26 7.71 -9.29
N ILE A 53 -11.39 8.83 -10.02
CA ILE A 53 -10.75 8.99 -11.34
C ILE A 53 -9.23 8.95 -11.20
N LEU A 54 -8.67 9.67 -10.22
CA LEU A 54 -7.22 9.68 -9.99
C LEU A 54 -6.70 8.28 -9.67
N THR A 55 -7.43 7.49 -8.88
CA THR A 55 -7.10 6.10 -8.57
C THR A 55 -7.11 5.23 -9.83
N LEU A 56 -8.13 5.38 -10.67
CA LEU A 56 -8.25 4.65 -11.94
C LEU A 56 -7.15 4.99 -12.94
N ILE A 57 -6.58 6.19 -12.91
CA ILE A 57 -5.45 6.56 -13.77
C ILE A 57 -4.12 6.16 -13.14
N ALA A 58 -3.96 6.33 -11.83
CA ALA A 58 -2.72 6.03 -11.11
C ALA A 58 -2.39 4.53 -11.14
N LEU A 59 -3.37 3.64 -10.98
CA LEU A 59 -3.15 2.20 -10.93
C LEU A 59 -2.61 1.61 -12.27
N PRO A 60 -3.22 1.87 -13.45
CA PRO A 60 -2.67 1.45 -14.73
C PRO A 60 -1.31 2.08 -15.02
N THR A 61 -1.10 3.35 -14.61
CA THR A 61 0.19 4.03 -14.82
C THR A 61 1.30 3.30 -14.08
N LEU A 62 1.06 2.91 -12.82
CA LEU A 62 2.02 2.11 -12.04
C LEU A 62 2.25 0.72 -12.67
N PHE A 63 1.18 0.07 -13.16
CA PHE A 63 1.29 -1.22 -13.83
C PHE A 63 2.14 -1.15 -15.10
N PHE A 64 1.89 -0.15 -15.97
CA PHE A 64 2.58 0.02 -17.24
C PHE A 64 4.08 0.32 -17.06
N VAL A 65 4.43 1.17 -16.08
CA VAL A 65 5.83 1.48 -15.75
C VAL A 65 6.55 0.23 -15.23
N GLY A 66 5.86 -0.63 -14.48
CA GLY A 66 6.41 -1.88 -13.96
C GLY A 66 6.75 -2.90 -15.06
N VAL A 67 6.01 -2.92 -16.16
CA VAL A 67 6.28 -3.81 -17.30
C VAL A 67 7.48 -3.33 -18.12
N LYS A 68 7.66 -2.01 -18.25
CA LYS A 68 8.63 -1.41 -19.18
C LYS A 68 10.07 -1.35 -18.64
N ARG A 69 10.30 -1.39 -17.32
CA ARG A 69 11.66 -1.32 -16.72
C ARG A 69 12.06 -2.64 -16.05
N ARG A 70 13.00 -3.39 -16.64
CA ARG A 70 13.52 -4.68 -16.11
C ARG A 70 14.81 -4.59 -15.28
N GLY A 71 15.25 -3.41 -14.82
CA GLY A 71 16.62 -3.25 -14.26
C GLY A 71 16.81 -2.52 -12.93
N ALA A 72 15.80 -1.83 -12.38
CA ALA A 72 15.96 -1.02 -11.16
C ALA A 72 14.75 -1.15 -10.22
N ILE A 73 14.78 -2.19 -9.40
CA ILE A 73 13.66 -2.58 -8.53
C ILE A 73 13.45 -1.56 -7.40
N ALA A 74 14.53 -1.00 -6.83
CA ALA A 74 14.44 -0.08 -5.68
C ALA A 74 13.78 1.27 -6.02
N ALA A 75 14.16 1.90 -7.14
CA ALA A 75 13.62 3.20 -7.52
C ALA A 75 12.12 3.14 -7.92
N PHE A 76 11.68 2.00 -8.45
CA PHE A 76 10.27 1.78 -8.79
C PHE A 76 9.39 1.74 -7.54
N VAL A 77 9.84 1.06 -6.48
CA VAL A 77 9.07 0.94 -5.24
C VAL A 77 8.92 2.28 -4.53
N ALA A 78 9.94 3.15 -4.56
CA ALA A 78 9.83 4.47 -3.94
C ALA A 78 8.67 5.30 -4.54
N VAL A 79 8.55 5.32 -5.87
CA VAL A 79 7.46 6.03 -6.57
C VAL A 79 6.10 5.41 -6.26
N GLU A 80 6.02 4.08 -6.30
CA GLU A 80 4.81 3.34 -5.94
C GLU A 80 4.34 3.69 -4.51
N LEU A 81 5.27 3.77 -3.56
CA LEU A 81 4.98 4.09 -2.17
C LEU A 81 4.45 5.53 -2.02
N VAL A 82 5.02 6.50 -2.74
CA VAL A 82 4.56 7.90 -2.75
C VAL A 82 3.15 8.01 -3.30
N VAL A 83 2.87 7.40 -4.46
CA VAL A 83 1.54 7.43 -5.08
C VAL A 83 0.49 6.79 -4.17
N VAL A 84 0.85 5.66 -3.54
CA VAL A 84 -0.04 4.98 -2.58
C VAL A 84 -0.27 5.82 -1.31
N VAL A 85 0.71 6.60 -0.85
CA VAL A 85 0.51 7.57 0.27
C VAL A 85 -0.48 8.65 -0.14
N ILE A 86 -0.34 9.23 -1.33
CA ILE A 86 -1.22 10.29 -1.82
C ILE A 86 -2.64 9.75 -1.90
N LEU A 87 -2.85 8.62 -2.58
CA LEU A 87 -4.16 7.96 -2.67
C LEU A 87 -4.76 7.70 -1.29
N TRP A 88 -3.96 7.25 -0.34
CA TRP A 88 -4.41 6.99 1.02
C TRP A 88 -4.93 8.23 1.75
N VAL A 89 -4.22 9.37 1.64
CA VAL A 89 -4.68 10.63 2.24
C VAL A 89 -5.95 11.13 1.54
N LEU A 90 -6.04 10.99 0.22
CA LEU A 90 -7.24 11.37 -0.54
C LEU A 90 -8.46 10.56 -0.10
N TRP A 91 -8.34 9.24 0.06
CA TRP A 91 -9.45 8.40 0.57
C TRP A 91 -9.85 8.76 2.00
N LEU A 92 -8.90 9.14 2.87
CA LEU A 92 -9.22 9.64 4.21
C LEU A 92 -9.98 10.97 4.15
N ALA A 93 -9.54 11.90 3.30
CA ALA A 93 -10.21 13.19 3.12
C ALA A 93 -11.65 12.99 2.63
N THR A 94 -11.88 12.12 1.64
CA THR A 94 -13.23 11.79 1.14
C THR A 94 -14.12 11.18 2.23
N GLY A 95 -13.59 10.28 3.06
CA GLY A 95 -14.34 9.70 4.17
C GLY A 95 -14.67 10.72 5.26
N ALA A 96 -13.72 11.60 5.61
CA ALA A 96 -13.93 12.63 6.61
C ALA A 96 -14.93 13.70 6.15
N ASP A 97 -14.86 14.11 4.88
CA ASP A 97 -15.73 15.12 4.31
C ASP A 97 -17.18 14.62 4.20
N THR A 98 -17.36 13.37 3.76
CA THR A 98 -18.67 12.71 3.76
C THR A 98 -19.23 12.57 5.18
N ALA A 99 -18.43 12.07 6.14
CA ALA A 99 -18.83 11.94 7.55
C ALA A 99 -19.24 13.28 8.19
N SER A 100 -18.55 14.37 7.86
CA SER A 100 -18.89 15.71 8.37
C SER A 100 -20.22 16.24 7.83
N SER A 101 -20.63 15.78 6.65
CA SER A 101 -21.87 16.18 5.98
C SER A 101 -23.09 15.38 6.45
N LEU A 102 -22.89 14.18 7.02
CA LEU A 102 -23.97 13.33 7.55
C LEU A 102 -24.83 13.96 8.67
N PRO A 103 -24.26 14.57 9.74
CA PRO A 103 -25.04 15.10 10.86
C PRO A 103 -25.89 16.33 10.51
N GLY A 104 -25.59 17.02 9.40
CA GLY A 104 -26.41 18.13 8.89
C GLY A 104 -27.74 17.70 8.26
N LEU A 105 -27.88 16.41 7.92
CA LEU A 105 -29.05 15.84 7.24
C LEU A 105 -29.98 15.13 8.24
N GLY A 106 -30.56 15.89 9.17
CA GLY A 106 -31.54 15.39 10.16
C GLY A 106 -32.79 14.72 9.57
N PHE A 107 -32.98 14.76 8.24
CA PHE A 107 -34.10 14.14 7.52
C PHE A 107 -33.61 13.44 6.23
N CYS A 108 -32.72 12.46 6.37
CA CYS A 108 -32.31 11.60 5.27
C CYS A 108 -33.50 10.80 4.70
N ARG A 109 -34.06 11.23 3.56
CA ARG A 109 -35.11 10.49 2.82
C ARG A 109 -34.49 9.31 2.05
N VAL A 110 -34.59 8.12 2.67
CA VAL A 110 -34.64 6.73 2.17
C VAL A 110 -33.76 6.21 1.01
N SER A 111 -33.08 7.00 0.17
CA SER A 111 -32.13 6.48 -0.86
C SER A 111 -30.75 7.14 -0.80
N VAL A 112 -30.68 8.47 -0.75
CA VAL A 112 -29.41 9.22 -0.76
C VAL A 112 -28.56 8.92 0.48
N CYS A 113 -29.20 8.65 1.62
CA CYS A 113 -28.48 8.35 2.86
C CYS A 113 -27.75 7.02 2.84
N SER A 114 -28.37 5.99 2.26
CA SER A 114 -27.74 4.68 2.12
C SER A 114 -26.55 4.74 1.19
N GLU A 115 -26.62 5.57 0.14
CA GLU A 115 -25.52 5.78 -0.80
C GLU A 115 -24.35 6.55 -0.16
N MET A 116 -24.63 7.60 0.60
CA MET A 116 -23.58 8.32 1.35
C MET A 116 -22.89 7.42 2.37
N ARG A 117 -23.66 6.63 3.14
CA ARG A 117 -23.09 5.68 4.10
C ARG A 117 -22.27 4.59 3.41
N ALA A 118 -22.70 4.13 2.24
CA ALA A 118 -21.92 3.19 1.45
C ALA A 118 -20.60 3.84 0.98
N LEU A 119 -20.64 5.07 0.46
CA LEU A 119 -19.45 5.79 0.01
C LEU A 119 -18.46 6.02 1.17
N GLU A 120 -18.95 6.43 2.33
CA GLU A 120 -18.17 6.59 3.56
C GLU A 120 -17.51 5.25 3.97
N ALA A 121 -18.30 4.17 4.02
CA ALA A 121 -17.79 2.85 4.36
C ALA A 121 -16.71 2.37 3.39
N PHE A 122 -16.91 2.54 2.07
CA PHE A 122 -15.91 2.17 1.06
C PHE A 122 -14.66 3.04 1.13
N ALA A 123 -14.79 4.34 1.44
CA ALA A 123 -13.66 5.23 1.64
C ALA A 123 -12.80 4.79 2.84
N PHE A 124 -13.42 4.47 3.98
CA PHE A 124 -12.72 3.93 5.14
C PHE A 124 -12.13 2.53 4.90
N LEU A 125 -12.80 1.69 4.10
CA LEU A 125 -12.29 0.37 3.73
C LEU A 125 -11.02 0.48 2.89
N ASN A 126 -11.02 1.33 1.86
CA ASN A 126 -9.85 1.64 1.05
C ASN A 126 -8.73 2.24 1.91
N TRP A 127 -9.08 3.15 2.82
CA TRP A 127 -8.14 3.75 3.76
C TRP A 127 -7.49 2.71 4.71
N LEU A 128 -8.24 1.73 5.21
CA LEU A 128 -7.72 0.67 6.09
C LEU A 128 -6.90 -0.40 5.35
N LEU A 129 -7.24 -0.69 4.10
CA LEU A 129 -6.59 -1.74 3.29
C LEU A 129 -5.11 -1.42 3.01
N VAL A 130 -4.83 -0.17 2.67
CA VAL A 130 -3.50 0.31 2.25
C VAL A 130 -2.40 0.21 3.32
N PRO A 131 -2.57 0.66 4.58
CA PRO A 131 -1.52 0.59 5.60
C PRO A 131 -1.25 -0.83 6.09
N ARG A 132 -2.26 -1.72 6.06
CA ARG A 132 -2.09 -3.16 6.36
C ARG A 132 -1.15 -3.82 5.34
N PHE A 133 -1.33 -3.50 4.06
CA PHE A 133 -0.49 -4.00 2.98
C PHE A 133 0.93 -3.40 2.97
N ARG A 134 1.05 -2.10 3.26
CA ARG A 134 2.37 -1.42 3.33
C ARG A 134 3.26 -1.98 4.43
N ARG A 135 2.71 -2.26 5.61
CA ARG A 135 3.49 -2.75 6.77
C ARG A 135 4.04 -4.16 6.56
N SER A 136 3.32 -5.04 5.85
CA SER A 136 3.83 -6.37 5.50
C SER A 136 4.93 -6.29 4.44
N LEU A 137 4.78 -5.43 3.42
CA LEU A 137 5.80 -5.24 2.37
C LEU A 137 7.06 -4.51 2.87
N GLN A 138 6.93 -3.46 3.69
CA GLN A 138 8.10 -2.75 4.23
C GLN A 138 8.97 -3.59 5.17
N ARG A 139 8.39 -4.61 5.82
CA ARG A 139 9.17 -5.58 6.61
C ARG A 139 9.94 -6.54 5.69
N ALA A 140 9.31 -7.02 4.63
CA ALA A 140 9.97 -7.89 3.64
C ALA A 140 11.08 -7.16 2.86
N GLN A 141 10.85 -5.90 2.49
CA GLN A 141 11.78 -5.13 1.66
C GLN A 141 12.99 -4.58 2.43
N ARG A 142 12.82 -4.26 3.73
CA ARG A 142 13.98 -3.95 4.59
C ARG A 142 14.92 -5.14 4.77
N CYS A 143 14.42 -6.37 4.74
CA CYS A 143 15.28 -7.55 4.70
C CYS A 143 16.01 -7.69 3.36
N LEU A 144 15.39 -7.28 2.25
CA LEU A 144 15.96 -7.39 0.90
C LEU A 144 17.09 -6.38 0.64
N GLU A 145 16.96 -5.13 1.10
CA GLU A 145 18.04 -4.14 0.96
C GLU A 145 19.30 -4.56 1.72
N VAL A 146 19.16 -5.15 2.91
CA VAL A 146 20.31 -5.69 3.66
C VAL A 146 20.97 -6.85 2.90
N ALA A 147 20.20 -7.71 2.24
CA ALA A 147 20.75 -8.83 1.45
C ALA A 147 21.47 -8.38 0.16
N VAL A 148 20.95 -7.35 -0.53
CA VAL A 148 21.54 -6.86 -1.80
C VAL A 148 22.86 -6.12 -1.57
N VAL A 149 23.01 -5.38 -0.47
CA VAL A 149 24.28 -4.74 -0.10
C VAL A 149 25.40 -5.78 0.11
N ILE A 150 25.06 -6.97 0.61
CA ILE A 150 26.05 -8.03 0.87
C ILE A 150 26.53 -8.71 -0.42
N SER A 151 25.64 -8.87 -1.42
CA SER A 151 25.99 -9.51 -2.71
C SER A 151 26.85 -8.63 -3.62
N SER A 152 26.70 -7.30 -3.54
CA SER A 152 27.50 -6.35 -4.32
C SER A 152 28.95 -6.21 -3.83
N VAL A 153 29.25 -6.64 -2.61
CA VAL A 153 30.62 -6.64 -2.05
C VAL A 153 31.23 -8.01 -2.28
N GLY A 154 31.52 -8.32 -3.54
CA GLY A 154 32.32 -9.48 -3.92
C GLY A 154 33.78 -9.30 -3.53
N GLY A 155 34.07 -9.29 -2.22
CA GLY A 155 35.41 -9.18 -1.66
C GLY A 155 35.47 -9.65 -0.20
N PRO A 156 36.61 -10.19 0.27
CA PRO A 156 36.73 -10.72 1.63
C PRO A 156 36.57 -9.62 2.68
N ALA A 157 35.57 -9.82 3.55
CA ALA A 157 35.37 -9.17 4.85
C ALA A 157 35.34 -7.63 4.84
N VAL A 158 34.22 -7.05 4.39
CA VAL A 158 33.83 -5.70 4.82
C VAL A 158 32.93 -5.82 6.04
N ILE A 159 33.45 -5.45 7.20
CA ILE A 159 32.71 -5.32 8.45
C ILE A 159 31.78 -4.10 8.33
N LEU A 160 30.52 -4.33 7.98
CA LEU A 160 29.49 -3.29 8.05
C LEU A 160 29.08 -3.11 9.52
N SER A 161 29.65 -2.10 10.18
CA SER A 161 29.16 -1.62 11.47
C SER A 161 27.80 -0.97 11.30
N PHE A 162 26.73 -1.70 11.63
CA PHE A 162 25.40 -1.12 11.83
C PHE A 162 25.33 -0.51 13.23
N THR A 163 25.61 0.80 13.32
CA THR A 163 25.35 1.56 14.54
C THR A 163 23.85 1.62 14.82
N LYS A 164 23.44 0.96 15.92
CA LYS A 164 22.24 1.19 16.73
C LYS A 164 20.91 1.33 15.96
N LEU A 165 20.35 0.20 15.54
CA LEU A 165 18.90 0.01 15.52
C LEU A 165 18.54 -1.02 16.59
N GLY A 166 18.13 -0.53 17.75
CA GLY A 166 17.62 -1.35 18.84
C GLY A 166 16.31 -2.03 18.42
N GLY A 167 16.41 -3.30 18.06
CA GLY A 167 15.26 -4.14 17.72
C GLY A 167 15.70 -5.35 16.90
N ALA A 168 15.63 -6.54 17.48
CA ALA A 168 15.92 -7.78 16.78
C ALA A 168 14.89 -8.01 15.66
N VAL A 169 15.31 -7.81 14.41
CA VAL A 169 14.50 -8.15 13.23
C VAL A 169 14.97 -9.51 12.74
N ARG A 170 14.18 -10.56 12.99
CA ARG A 170 14.41 -11.88 12.39
C ARG A 170 13.97 -11.86 10.94
N CYS A 171 14.92 -11.93 10.02
CA CYS A 171 14.65 -12.19 8.60
C CYS A 171 14.90 -13.68 8.35
N PRO A 172 13.90 -14.47 7.93
CA PRO A 172 14.15 -15.83 7.45
C PRO A 172 14.82 -15.75 6.08
N LEU A 173 16.13 -15.96 6.03
CA LEU A 173 16.87 -16.15 4.79
C LEU A 173 16.65 -17.59 4.32
N ALA A 174 15.67 -17.78 3.43
CA ALA A 174 15.24 -19.11 2.98
C ALA A 174 16.25 -19.86 2.08
N SER A 175 17.38 -19.24 1.71
CA SER A 175 18.32 -19.84 0.75
C SER A 175 19.47 -20.61 1.39
N TYR A 176 19.62 -20.53 2.71
CA TYR A 176 20.67 -21.21 3.48
C TYR A 176 20.04 -21.43 4.85
N ASN A 177 19.97 -22.66 5.36
CA ASN A 177 19.35 -23.02 6.65
C ASN A 177 20.04 -22.33 7.84
N PHE A 178 19.87 -21.02 7.97
CA PHE A 178 20.66 -20.15 8.80
C PHE A 178 19.80 -18.97 9.27
N TRP A 179 19.75 -18.79 10.59
CA TRP A 179 19.17 -17.58 11.18
C TRP A 179 20.28 -16.53 11.29
N LEU A 180 20.01 -15.32 10.80
CA LEU A 180 20.86 -14.18 11.08
C LEU A 180 20.32 -13.49 12.34
N ASP A 181 20.90 -13.81 13.50
CA ASP A 181 20.65 -13.05 14.73
C ASP A 181 21.68 -11.91 14.82
N VAL A 182 21.22 -10.68 14.63
CA VAL A 182 22.03 -9.49 14.86
C VAL A 182 22.03 -9.21 16.36
N ILE A 183 23.09 -9.62 17.05
CA ILE A 183 23.31 -9.33 18.46
C ILE A 183 23.78 -7.88 18.61
N ILE A 184 23.17 -7.16 19.56
CA ILE A 184 23.38 -5.74 19.87
C ILE A 184 24.74 -5.55 20.56
N ASP A 185 25.86 -5.95 19.95
CA ASP A 185 27.22 -5.65 20.44
C ASP A 185 28.27 -5.68 19.30
N GLY A 186 27.84 -5.57 18.04
CA GLY A 186 28.76 -5.45 16.90
C GLY A 186 29.46 -6.76 16.48
N GLN A 187 29.06 -7.90 17.04
CA GLN A 187 29.54 -9.23 16.63
C GLN A 187 28.44 -9.95 15.85
N ILE A 188 28.75 -10.32 14.59
CA ILE A 188 27.89 -11.18 13.78
C ILE A 188 28.19 -12.63 14.17
N VAL A 189 27.26 -13.28 14.87
CA VAL A 189 27.40 -14.69 15.28
C VAL A 189 26.55 -15.55 14.37
N PHE A 190 27.20 -16.39 13.56
CA PHE A 190 26.53 -17.39 12.75
C PHE A 190 26.28 -18.66 13.59
N ARG A 191 25.00 -18.99 13.91
CA ARG A 191 24.64 -20.28 14.53
C ARG A 191 24.05 -21.27 13.51
N PRO A 192 24.66 -22.46 13.34
CA PRO A 192 24.05 -23.53 12.54
C PRO A 192 22.79 -24.07 13.23
N MET A 193 21.79 -24.49 12.44
CA MET A 193 20.66 -25.27 12.93
C MET A 193 21.16 -26.61 13.46
N THR A 194 21.32 -26.73 14.77
CA THR A 194 21.30 -28.04 15.43
C THR A 194 19.85 -28.49 15.46
N THR A 195 19.56 -29.58 14.75
CA THR A 195 18.29 -30.33 14.73
C THR A 195 17.83 -30.72 16.12
#